data_AF-F4X6G5-F1
#
_entry.id   AF-F4X6G5-F1
#
_cell.length_a   1.000
_cell.length_b   1.000
_cell.length_c   1.000
_cell.angle_alpha   90.00
_cell.angle_beta   90.00
_cell.angle_gamma   90.00
#
_symmetry.space_group_name_H-M   'P 1'
#
loop_
_entity.id
_entity.type
_entity.pdbx_description
1 polymer ?
#
loop_
_entity_poly.entity_id
_entity_poly.type
_entity_poly.pdbx_seq_one_letter_code
_entity_poly.pdbx_strand_id
1 'polypeptide(L)'
;MTRSKEYRSVNITRLFMKVVGLWYVETPKERLLLRVVFGYTVWAIVFAILVEGVDLYHCIGDFYAVTSNLCATLLLIMILLKLGSFMFYRDMIMGLIHFAEKNFWGVTYDEASAQILKGYDKLGMTMIYTFTFMVYIATFNYIFAPFFEPQEKNETEKVLPFKLWIDFPYHSPYYEITYTIQSLSTMHSGICTFCFDNFVSTFNIHAAAQLKILAHKVEVIAEHCIGDTMDQKRPLETDVAVLAFKKLRDCVKQHLTLICYVRNMQRVFAIILLGQLLLSSVVICFGGFQFLVSFGILSPPYFTFRCAYSPVNSIIFPLQRFLKVKSN
;
A
#
# COMPACT_ATOMS: atom_id res chain seq x y z
N MET A 1 9.57 -7.72 -31.66
CA MET A 1 8.57 -6.84 -31.00
C MET A 1 7.57 -7.70 -30.24
N THR A 2 7.56 -7.65 -28.91
CA THR A 2 6.64 -8.39 -28.06
C THR A 2 5.50 -7.47 -27.62
N ARG A 3 4.25 -7.89 -27.84
CA ARG A 3 3.06 -7.20 -27.31
C ARG A 3 3.14 -7.26 -25.78
N SER A 4 3.10 -6.11 -25.11
CA SER A 4 3.10 -6.05 -23.64
C SER A 4 1.88 -6.80 -23.12
N LYS A 5 2.12 -7.93 -22.45
CA LYS A 5 1.15 -8.49 -21.51
C LYS A 5 1.00 -7.46 -20.38
N GLU A 6 -0.22 -7.24 -19.89
CA GLU A 6 -0.44 -6.40 -18.71
C GLU A 6 0.56 -6.78 -17.60
N TYR A 7 1.21 -5.77 -17.02
CA TYR A 7 2.26 -5.97 -16.03
C TYR A 7 1.72 -6.73 -14.82
N ARG A 8 2.54 -7.62 -14.25
CA ARG A 8 2.10 -8.46 -13.12
C ARG A 8 1.83 -7.63 -11.88
N SER A 9 2.66 -6.60 -11.62
CA SER A 9 2.47 -5.68 -10.49
C SER A 9 1.14 -4.94 -10.58
N VAL A 10 0.83 -4.37 -11.74
CA VAL A 10 -0.45 -3.70 -12.02
C VAL A 10 -1.62 -4.65 -11.85
N ASN A 11 -1.53 -5.88 -12.38
CA ASN A 11 -2.64 -6.81 -12.31
C ASN A 11 -2.95 -7.26 -10.87
N ILE A 12 -1.91 -7.44 -10.03
CA ILE A 12 -2.06 -7.74 -8.61
C ILE A 12 -2.65 -6.54 -7.86
N THR A 13 -2.13 -5.34 -8.10
CA THR A 13 -2.68 -4.11 -7.52
C THR A 13 -4.14 -3.90 -7.92
N ARG A 14 -4.48 -4.16 -9.19
CA ARG A 14 -5.84 -4.13 -9.73
C ARG A 14 -6.73 -5.15 -9.01
N LEU A 15 -6.24 -6.36 -8.73
CA LEU A 15 -6.98 -7.37 -7.99
C LEU A 15 -7.31 -6.89 -6.57
N PHE A 16 -6.33 -6.39 -5.82
CA PHE A 16 -6.57 -5.86 -4.48
C PHE A 16 -7.55 -4.68 -4.49
N MET A 17 -7.41 -3.76 -5.44
CA MET A 17 -8.34 -2.64 -5.64
C MET A 17 -9.77 -3.09 -5.96
N LYS A 18 -9.93 -4.18 -6.72
CA LYS A 18 -11.26 -4.78 -6.99
C LYS A 18 -11.87 -5.39 -5.74
N VAL A 19 -11.09 -6.06 -4.90
CA VAL A 19 -11.56 -6.64 -3.63
C VAL A 19 -12.12 -5.57 -2.70
N VAL A 20 -11.51 -4.39 -2.66
CA VAL A 20 -11.97 -3.26 -1.83
C VAL A 20 -13.13 -2.47 -2.50
N GLY A 21 -13.39 -2.71 -3.79
CA GLY A 21 -14.43 -2.00 -4.56
C GLY A 21 -13.98 -0.67 -5.17
N LEU A 22 -12.67 -0.39 -5.18
CA LEU A 22 -12.08 0.89 -5.59
C LEU A 22 -11.77 0.97 -7.11
N TRP A 23 -11.69 -0.17 -7.80
CA TRP A 23 -11.27 -0.19 -9.20
C TRP A 23 -12.38 0.23 -10.19
N TYR A 24 -12.02 0.78 -11.36
CA TYR A 24 -12.97 1.10 -12.43
C TYR A 24 -13.16 -0.06 -13.39
N VAL A 25 -14.43 -0.32 -13.73
CA VAL A 25 -14.80 -1.34 -14.71
C VAL A 25 -15.80 -0.75 -15.70
N GLU A 26 -15.59 -1.11 -16.97
CA GLU A 26 -16.38 -0.63 -18.11
C GLU A 26 -17.78 -1.25 -18.15
N THR A 27 -17.94 -2.49 -17.69
CA THR A 27 -19.25 -3.15 -17.73
C THR A 27 -20.20 -2.62 -16.64
N PRO A 28 -21.48 -2.38 -16.96
CA PRO A 28 -22.43 -1.79 -16.01
C PRO A 28 -22.73 -2.72 -14.82
N LYS A 29 -22.69 -4.05 -15.03
CA LYS A 29 -22.93 -5.06 -13.99
C LYS A 29 -21.79 -5.12 -12.98
N GLU A 30 -20.53 -5.15 -13.45
CA GLU A 30 -19.37 -5.15 -12.55
C GLU A 30 -19.23 -3.82 -11.82
N ARG A 31 -19.61 -2.70 -12.45
CA ARG A 31 -19.65 -1.38 -11.79
C ARG A 31 -20.64 -1.34 -10.63
N LEU A 32 -21.82 -1.95 -10.77
CA LEU A 32 -22.79 -2.05 -9.67
C LEU A 32 -22.22 -2.92 -8.54
N LEU A 33 -21.67 -4.09 -8.88
CA LEU A 33 -21.05 -4.98 -7.90
C LEU A 33 -19.96 -4.29 -7.10
N LEU A 34 -19.05 -3.56 -7.75
CA LEU A 34 -17.98 -2.82 -7.09
C LEU A 34 -18.50 -1.71 -6.17
N ARG A 35 -19.60 -1.04 -6.54
CA ARG A 35 -20.25 -0.04 -5.67
C ARG A 35 -20.86 -0.69 -4.43
N VAL A 36 -21.47 -1.86 -4.57
CA VAL A 36 -22.02 -2.63 -3.44
C VAL A 36 -20.88 -3.10 -2.52
N VAL A 37 -19.81 -3.65 -3.10
CA VAL A 37 -18.60 -4.05 -2.35
C VAL A 37 -18.00 -2.86 -1.61
N PHE A 38 -17.84 -1.71 -2.27
CA PHE A 38 -17.33 -0.51 -1.63
C PHE A 38 -18.25 0.01 -0.51
N GLY A 39 -19.57 -0.04 -0.72
CA GLY A 39 -20.53 0.31 0.34
C GLY A 39 -20.41 -0.62 1.55
N TYR A 40 -20.26 -1.92 1.31
CA TYR A 40 -19.99 -2.91 2.35
C TYR A 40 -18.67 -2.64 3.07
N THR A 41 -17.58 -2.33 2.34
CA THR A 41 -16.27 -2.08 2.96
C THR A 41 -16.31 -0.85 3.86
N VAL A 42 -16.93 0.25 3.42
CA VAL A 42 -17.10 1.45 4.26
C VAL A 42 -17.93 1.14 5.50
N TRP A 43 -19.07 0.46 5.35
CA TRP A 43 -19.92 0.08 6.49
C TRP A 43 -19.20 -0.83 7.49
N ALA A 44 -18.43 -1.81 7.01
CA ALA A 44 -17.67 -2.71 7.86
C ALA A 44 -16.61 -1.95 8.69
N ILE A 45 -15.90 -0.99 8.08
CA ILE A 45 -14.89 -0.18 8.80
C ILE A 45 -15.55 0.78 9.79
N VAL A 46 -16.67 1.43 9.42
CA VAL A 46 -17.42 2.29 10.35
C VAL A 46 -17.90 1.49 11.55
N PHE A 47 -18.45 0.30 11.33
CA PHE A 47 -18.86 -0.59 12.40
C PHE A 47 -17.69 -0.98 13.31
N ALA A 48 -16.53 -1.31 12.75
CA ALA A 48 -15.33 -1.62 13.52
C ALA A 48 -14.87 -0.44 14.40
N ILE A 49 -14.91 0.79 13.89
CA ILE A 49 -14.58 2.00 14.66
C ILE A 49 -15.57 2.22 15.81
N LEU A 50 -16.86 1.94 15.61
CA LEU A 50 -17.85 2.05 16.68
C LEU A 50 -17.58 1.02 17.79
N VAL A 51 -17.26 -0.22 17.42
CA VAL A 51 -16.91 -1.28 18.38
C VAL A 51 -15.68 -0.89 19.20
N GLU A 52 -14.60 -0.47 18.55
CA GLU A 52 -13.39 -0.03 19.26
C GLU A 52 -13.61 1.25 20.07
N GLY A 53 -14.47 2.15 19.59
CA GLY A 53 -14.84 3.37 20.33
C GLY A 53 -15.57 3.07 21.64
N VAL A 54 -16.45 2.07 21.66
CA VAL A 54 -17.11 1.59 22.88
C VAL A 54 -16.11 0.93 23.82
N ASP A 55 -15.17 0.15 23.30
CA ASP A 55 -14.09 -0.46 24.09
C ASP A 55 -13.17 0.59 24.72
N LEU A 56 -12.82 1.64 23.96
CA LEU A 56 -12.06 2.79 24.46
C LEU A 56 -12.79 3.54 25.58
N TYR A 57 -14.11 3.70 25.47
CA TYR A 57 -14.92 4.37 26.50
C TYR A 57 -14.92 3.61 27.84
N HIS A 58 -15.03 2.28 27.79
CA HIS A 58 -15.01 1.45 29.00
C HIS A 58 -13.61 1.30 29.59
N CYS A 59 -12.57 1.29 28.75
CA CYS A 59 -11.18 1.15 29.20
C CYS A 59 -10.53 2.45 29.69
N ILE A 60 -11.25 3.58 29.76
CA ILE A 60 -10.68 4.91 30.04
C ILE A 60 -9.94 5.01 31.38
N GLY A 61 -10.20 4.08 32.31
CA GLY A 61 -9.55 3.99 33.62
C GLY A 61 -8.12 3.41 33.61
N ASP A 62 -7.72 2.69 32.55
CA ASP A 62 -6.38 2.12 32.43
C ASP A 62 -5.62 2.76 31.26
N PHE A 63 -4.59 3.55 31.57
CA PHE A 63 -3.79 4.26 30.59
C PHE A 63 -3.13 3.31 29.57
N TYR A 64 -2.73 2.10 29.97
CA TYR A 64 -2.14 1.13 29.05
C TYR A 64 -3.17 0.65 28.03
N ALA A 65 -4.35 0.23 28.49
CA ALA A 65 -5.46 -0.20 27.63
C ALA A 65 -5.94 0.92 26.69
N VAL A 66 -6.06 2.15 27.21
CA VAL A 66 -6.42 3.35 26.42
C VAL A 66 -5.47 3.56 25.26
N THR A 67 -4.16 3.55 25.50
CA THR A 67 -3.20 3.79 24.41
C THR A 67 -3.25 2.68 23.35
N SER A 68 -3.54 1.44 23.73
CA SER A 68 -3.60 0.29 22.81
C SER A 68 -4.82 0.39 21.91
N ASN A 69 -5.98 0.65 22.51
CA ASN A 69 -7.22 0.83 21.78
C ASN A 69 -7.17 2.08 20.89
N LEU A 70 -6.60 3.19 21.38
CA LEU A 70 -6.41 4.40 20.59
C LEU A 70 -5.53 4.15 19.35
N CYS A 71 -4.48 3.35 19.48
CA CYS A 71 -3.63 2.96 18.36
C CYS A 71 -4.41 2.17 17.29
N ALA A 72 -5.23 1.20 17.70
CA ALA A 72 -6.09 0.44 16.79
C ALA A 72 -7.12 1.35 16.09
N THR A 73 -7.77 2.24 16.84
CA THR A 73 -8.79 3.14 16.31
C THR A 73 -8.21 4.14 15.32
N LEU A 74 -7.01 4.66 15.58
CA LEU A 74 -6.31 5.54 14.64
C LEU A 74 -5.98 4.84 13.31
N LEU A 75 -5.64 3.54 13.33
CA LEU A 75 -5.41 2.76 12.12
C LEU A 75 -6.72 2.60 11.31
N LEU A 76 -7.85 2.32 11.96
CA LEU A 76 -9.15 2.24 11.28
C LEU A 76 -9.59 3.59 10.70
N ILE A 77 -9.38 4.68 11.44
CA ILE A 77 -9.64 6.05 10.96
C ILE A 77 -8.78 6.35 9.72
N MET A 78 -7.51 5.92 9.71
CA MET A 78 -6.63 6.08 8.56
C MET A 78 -7.14 5.31 7.34
N ILE A 79 -7.71 4.11 7.50
CA ILE A 79 -8.36 3.37 6.41
C ILE A 79 -9.56 4.17 5.87
N LEU A 80 -10.43 4.69 6.74
CA LEU A 80 -11.56 5.52 6.30
C LEU A 80 -11.11 6.76 5.54
N LEU A 81 -10.08 7.45 6.02
CA LEU A 81 -9.53 8.62 5.34
C LEU A 81 -8.95 8.27 3.96
N LYS A 82 -8.28 7.11 3.82
CA LYS A 82 -7.81 6.60 2.53
C LYS A 82 -8.99 6.33 1.57
N LEU A 83 -10.03 5.63 2.04
CA LEU A 83 -11.22 5.33 1.22
C LEU A 83 -11.95 6.60 0.80
N GLY A 84 -12.15 7.53 1.73
CA GLY A 84 -12.80 8.83 1.48
C GLY A 84 -12.00 9.69 0.49
N SER A 85 -10.67 9.75 0.66
CA SER A 85 -9.79 10.48 -0.25
C SER A 85 -9.78 9.88 -1.66
N PHE A 86 -9.72 8.54 -1.75
CA PHE A 86 -9.80 7.86 -3.04
C PHE A 86 -11.11 8.17 -3.77
N MET A 87 -12.22 8.20 -3.03
CA MET A 87 -13.52 8.59 -3.59
C MET A 87 -13.56 10.05 -4.03
N PHE A 88 -12.99 10.96 -3.25
CA PHE A 88 -12.92 12.38 -3.59
C PHE A 88 -12.09 12.63 -4.86
N TYR A 89 -10.97 11.94 -5.00
CA TYR A 89 -10.07 12.06 -6.16
C TYR A 89 -10.39 11.07 -7.30
N ARG A 90 -11.52 10.37 -7.23
CA ARG A 90 -11.83 9.25 -8.13
C ARG A 90 -11.67 9.60 -9.60
N ASP A 91 -12.25 10.71 -10.05
CA ASP A 91 -12.22 11.09 -11.47
C ASP A 91 -10.79 11.34 -11.97
N MET A 92 -9.95 11.98 -11.14
CA MET A 92 -8.53 12.17 -11.45
C MET A 92 -7.76 10.86 -11.46
N ILE A 93 -8.00 9.97 -10.49
CA ILE A 93 -7.37 8.64 -10.42
C ILE A 93 -7.73 7.81 -11.65
N MET A 94 -9.00 7.84 -12.07
CA MET A 94 -9.44 7.15 -13.29
C MET A 94 -8.82 7.76 -14.55
N GLY A 95 -8.69 9.09 -14.61
CA GLY A 95 -7.95 9.76 -15.67
C GLY A 95 -6.49 9.31 -15.75
N LEU A 96 -5.82 9.15 -14.60
CA LEU A 96 -4.44 8.65 -14.52
C LEU A 96 -4.32 7.19 -14.97
N ILE A 97 -5.23 6.32 -14.53
CA ILE A 97 -5.26 4.90 -14.95
C ILE A 97 -5.47 4.81 -16.47
N HIS A 98 -6.47 5.52 -17.01
CA HIS A 98 -6.75 5.50 -18.45
C HIS A 98 -5.59 6.07 -19.27
N PHE A 99 -4.95 7.14 -18.77
CA PHE A 99 -3.75 7.68 -19.38
C PHE A 99 -2.61 6.67 -19.40
N ALA A 100 -2.40 5.93 -18.31
CA ALA A 100 -1.36 4.90 -18.21
C ALA A 100 -1.65 3.70 -19.12
N GLU A 101 -2.90 3.25 -19.18
CA GLU A 101 -3.34 2.17 -20.08
C GLU A 101 -3.06 2.52 -21.54
N LYS A 102 -3.47 3.73 -21.96
CA LYS A 102 -3.33 4.19 -23.34
C LYS A 102 -1.88 4.47 -23.76
N ASN A 103 -1.10 5.12 -22.89
CA ASN A 103 0.23 5.62 -23.27
C ASN A 103 1.38 4.70 -22.86
N PHE A 104 1.17 3.80 -21.89
CA PHE A 104 2.24 2.94 -21.37
C PHE A 104 1.93 1.46 -21.56
N TRP A 105 0.74 0.99 -21.17
CA TRP A 105 0.48 -0.45 -21.14
C TRP A 105 0.13 -1.04 -22.51
N GLY A 106 -0.41 -0.23 -23.43
CA GLY A 106 -0.71 -0.62 -24.81
C GLY A 106 0.41 -0.41 -25.83
N VAL A 107 1.59 0.07 -25.41
CA VAL A 107 2.67 0.47 -26.33
C VAL A 107 3.72 -0.64 -26.49
N THR A 108 4.16 -0.87 -27.72
CA THR A 108 5.30 -1.76 -28.02
C THR A 108 6.61 -1.07 -27.71
N TYR A 109 7.40 -1.65 -26.81
CA TYR A 109 8.73 -1.18 -26.45
C TYR A 109 9.81 -1.92 -27.25
N ASP A 110 10.93 -1.23 -27.49
CA ASP A 110 12.18 -1.85 -27.93
C ASP A 110 12.75 -2.77 -26.85
N GLU A 111 13.70 -3.63 -27.22
CA GLU A 111 14.24 -4.66 -26.32
C GLU A 111 14.92 -4.07 -25.08
N ALA A 112 15.66 -2.96 -25.22
CA ALA A 112 16.30 -2.29 -24.11
C ALA A 112 15.28 -1.67 -23.14
N SER A 113 14.30 -0.93 -23.67
CA SER A 113 13.19 -0.39 -22.87
C SER A 113 12.36 -1.47 -22.19
N ALA A 114 12.15 -2.61 -22.85
CA ALA A 114 11.45 -3.76 -22.28
C ALA A 114 12.23 -4.40 -21.12
N GLN A 115 13.57 -4.50 -21.23
CA GLN A 115 14.42 -4.97 -20.13
C GLN A 115 14.37 -4.04 -18.92
N ILE A 116 14.49 -2.73 -19.13
CA ILE A 116 14.35 -1.72 -18.08
C ILE A 116 13.00 -1.91 -17.37
N LEU A 117 11.92 -1.99 -18.14
CA LEU A 117 10.57 -2.08 -17.60
C LEU A 117 10.33 -3.39 -16.83
N LYS A 118 10.91 -4.50 -17.28
CA LYS A 118 10.88 -5.78 -16.55
C LYS A 118 11.63 -5.70 -15.21
N GLY A 119 12.74 -4.95 -15.16
CA GLY A 119 13.46 -4.65 -13.93
C GLY A 119 12.59 -3.90 -12.92
N TYR A 120 11.90 -2.85 -13.37
CA TYR A 120 10.99 -2.07 -12.53
C TYR A 120 9.72 -2.84 -12.15
N ASP A 121 9.17 -3.68 -13.03
CA ASP A 121 8.04 -4.57 -12.68
C ASP A 121 8.47 -5.55 -11.57
N LYS A 122 9.68 -6.13 -11.65
CA LYS A 122 10.21 -6.98 -10.58
C LYS A 122 10.38 -6.22 -9.27
N LEU A 123 10.88 -4.98 -9.31
CA LEU A 123 10.99 -4.11 -8.14
C LEU A 123 9.62 -3.84 -7.51
N GLY A 124 8.61 -3.52 -8.33
CA GLY A 124 7.23 -3.31 -7.89
C GLY A 124 6.61 -4.55 -7.27
N MET A 125 6.83 -5.72 -7.89
CA MET A 125 6.40 -7.00 -7.32
C MET A 125 7.05 -7.25 -5.96
N THR A 126 8.36 -7.03 -5.82
CA THR A 126 9.05 -7.17 -4.54
C THR A 126 8.46 -6.23 -3.49
N MET A 127 8.23 -4.95 -3.80
CA MET A 127 7.60 -4.01 -2.87
C MET A 127 6.20 -4.46 -2.45
N ILE A 128 5.34 -4.84 -3.40
CA ILE A 128 3.97 -5.30 -3.12
C ILE A 128 4.00 -6.53 -2.21
N TYR A 129 4.82 -7.54 -2.53
CA TYR A 129 4.91 -8.76 -1.72
C TYR A 129 5.45 -8.47 -0.32
N THR A 130 6.49 -7.64 -0.20
CA THR A 130 7.07 -7.28 1.10
C THR A 130 6.06 -6.55 1.98
N PHE A 131 5.35 -5.54 1.47
CA PHE A 131 4.33 -4.81 2.24
C PHE A 131 3.16 -5.73 2.64
N THR A 132 2.66 -6.51 1.69
CA THR A 132 1.54 -7.43 1.91
C THR A 132 1.91 -8.48 2.97
N PHE A 133 3.11 -9.06 2.89
CA PHE A 133 3.61 -10.03 3.85
C PHE A 133 3.75 -9.44 5.27
N MET A 134 4.29 -8.22 5.39
CA MET A 134 4.39 -7.54 6.69
C MET A 134 3.03 -7.32 7.34
N VAL A 135 2.03 -6.84 6.57
CA VAL A 135 0.68 -6.60 7.11
C VAL A 135 -0.02 -7.91 7.47
N TYR A 136 0.14 -8.97 6.66
CA TYR A 136 -0.42 -10.27 7.00
C TYR A 136 0.19 -10.85 8.27
N ILE A 137 1.52 -10.77 8.46
CA ILE A 137 2.15 -11.22 9.71
C ILE A 137 1.56 -10.46 10.90
N ALA A 138 1.45 -9.13 10.83
CA ALA A 138 0.87 -8.33 11.90
C ALA A 138 -0.59 -8.73 12.19
N THR A 139 -1.37 -8.97 11.14
CA THR A 139 -2.77 -9.39 11.24
C THR A 139 -2.90 -10.78 11.87
N PHE A 140 -2.08 -11.74 11.44
CA PHE A 140 -2.07 -13.10 12.01
C PHE A 140 -1.65 -13.07 13.47
N ASN A 141 -0.60 -12.32 13.81
CA ASN A 141 -0.17 -12.14 15.21
C ASN A 141 -1.31 -11.60 16.07
N TYR A 142 -2.07 -10.63 15.58
CA TYR A 142 -3.22 -10.08 16.30
C TYR A 142 -4.35 -11.10 16.51
N ILE A 143 -4.68 -11.88 15.47
CA ILE A 143 -5.72 -12.93 15.55
C ILE A 143 -5.33 -14.04 16.53
N PHE A 144 -4.05 -14.43 16.56
CA PHE A 144 -3.56 -15.52 17.41
C PHE A 144 -3.14 -15.10 18.82
N ALA A 145 -2.95 -13.80 19.08
CA ALA A 145 -2.61 -13.27 20.41
C ALA A 145 -3.41 -13.87 21.58
N PRO A 146 -4.76 -13.98 21.53
CA PRO A 146 -5.54 -14.52 22.65
C PRO A 146 -5.29 -16.02 22.96
N PHE A 147 -4.65 -16.79 22.06
CA PHE A 147 -4.30 -18.19 22.33
C PHE A 147 -3.00 -18.35 23.13
N PHE A 148 -2.16 -17.30 23.17
CA PHE A 148 -0.84 -17.35 23.79
C PHE A 148 -0.76 -16.54 25.09
N GLU A 149 -1.77 -15.73 25.42
CA GLU A 149 -1.86 -15.12 26.74
C GLU A 149 -2.22 -16.20 27.78
N PRO A 150 -1.43 -16.34 28.88
CA PRO A 150 -1.76 -17.28 29.95
C PRO A 150 -3.14 -16.95 30.50
N GLN A 151 -4.04 -17.93 30.46
CA GLN A 151 -5.34 -17.84 31.15
C GLN A 151 -5.06 -17.54 32.62
N GLU A 152 -5.30 -16.30 33.06
CA GLU A 152 -5.36 -16.02 34.49
C GLU A 152 -6.49 -16.89 35.07
N LYS A 153 -6.14 -17.61 36.13
CA LYS A 153 -6.99 -18.55 36.85
C LYS A 153 -8.30 -17.89 37.28
N ASN A 154 -9.31 -17.91 36.43
CA ASN A 154 -10.74 -17.91 36.77
C ASN A 154 -11.51 -18.33 35.52
N GLU A 155 -12.01 -19.57 35.58
CA GLU A 155 -12.64 -20.29 34.48
C GLU A 155 -14.01 -19.71 34.10
N THR A 156 -14.10 -18.67 33.25
CA THR A 156 -15.29 -18.49 32.36
C THR A 156 -15.17 -17.44 31.25
N GLU A 157 -14.14 -16.60 31.19
CA GLU A 157 -14.05 -15.56 30.15
C GLU A 157 -13.08 -15.95 29.03
N LYS A 158 -13.63 -16.42 27.91
CA LYS A 158 -12.83 -16.62 26.69
C LYS A 158 -12.49 -15.24 26.09
N VAL A 159 -11.20 -14.94 25.96
CA VAL A 159 -10.73 -13.64 25.43
C VAL A 159 -10.90 -13.60 23.92
N LEU A 160 -11.74 -12.69 23.42
CA LEU A 160 -11.85 -12.40 21.99
C LEU A 160 -10.70 -11.48 21.53
N PRO A 161 -10.28 -11.55 20.25
CA PRO A 161 -9.31 -10.61 19.68
C PRO A 161 -9.67 -9.14 19.89
N PHE A 162 -10.97 -8.82 19.90
CA PHE A 162 -11.50 -7.54 20.37
C PHE A 162 -12.50 -7.80 21.50
N LYS A 163 -12.31 -7.14 22.65
CA LYS A 163 -13.26 -7.20 23.77
C LYS A 163 -14.57 -6.52 23.36
N LEU A 164 -15.61 -7.33 23.17
CA LEU A 164 -16.97 -6.82 22.97
C LEU A 164 -17.60 -6.56 24.34
N TRP A 165 -17.85 -5.29 24.67
CA TRP A 165 -18.58 -4.85 25.87
C TRP A 165 -20.10 -4.95 25.66
N ILE A 166 -20.56 -6.12 25.26
CA ILE A 166 -21.96 -6.46 25.11
C ILE A 166 -22.16 -7.75 25.91
N ASP A 167 -23.18 -7.81 26.76
CA ASP A 167 -23.60 -9.02 27.47
C ASP A 167 -24.07 -10.09 26.46
N PHE A 168 -23.11 -10.71 25.78
CA PHE A 168 -23.34 -11.74 24.79
C PHE A 168 -23.16 -13.10 25.45
N PRO A 169 -24.07 -14.07 25.25
CA PRO A 169 -23.91 -15.39 25.84
C PRO A 169 -22.64 -16.05 25.27
N TYR A 170 -21.57 -16.14 26.07
CA TYR A 170 -20.30 -16.80 25.72
C TYR A 170 -20.41 -18.34 25.64
N HIS A 171 -21.62 -18.86 25.47
CA HIS A 171 -21.88 -20.28 25.28
C HIS A 171 -21.50 -20.72 23.85
N SER A 172 -20.90 -21.91 23.72
CA SER A 172 -20.75 -22.55 22.39
C SER A 172 -22.15 -22.77 21.82
N PRO A 173 -22.47 -22.33 20.59
CA PRO A 173 -21.57 -22.01 19.45
C PRO A 173 -21.32 -20.51 19.16
N TYR A 174 -21.93 -19.58 19.90
CA TYR A 174 -21.90 -18.14 19.58
C TYR A 174 -20.51 -17.51 19.68
N TYR A 175 -19.67 -18.00 20.59
CA TYR A 175 -18.28 -17.58 20.72
C TYR A 175 -17.47 -17.86 19.44
N GLU A 176 -17.60 -19.06 18.86
CA GLU A 176 -16.86 -19.47 17.66
C GLU A 176 -17.30 -18.66 16.43
N ILE A 177 -18.60 -18.39 16.33
CA ILE A 177 -19.16 -17.53 15.27
C ILE A 177 -18.62 -16.10 15.39
N THR A 178 -18.60 -15.54 16.60
CA THR A 178 -18.12 -14.16 16.81
C THR A 178 -16.62 -14.05 16.55
N TYR A 179 -15.84 -15.03 17.02
CA TYR A 179 -14.39 -15.09 16.77
C TYR A 179 -14.07 -15.17 15.27
N THR A 180 -14.80 -16.00 14.52
CA THR A 180 -14.60 -16.13 13.06
C THR A 180 -14.98 -14.85 12.32
N ILE A 181 -16.08 -14.19 12.70
CA ILE A 181 -16.48 -12.90 12.12
C ILE A 181 -15.44 -11.81 12.40
N GLN A 182 -14.95 -11.70 13.64
CA GLN A 182 -13.90 -10.74 13.99
C GLN A 182 -12.60 -11.01 13.22
N SER A 183 -12.21 -12.29 13.10
CA SER A 183 -11.00 -12.68 12.35
C SER A 183 -11.10 -12.30 10.88
N LEU A 184 -12.23 -12.59 10.24
CA LEU A 184 -12.49 -12.20 8.84
C LEU A 184 -12.52 -10.69 8.66
N SER A 185 -13.12 -9.96 9.61
CA SER A 185 -13.16 -8.49 9.60
C SER A 185 -11.76 -7.89 9.73
N THR A 186 -10.93 -8.46 10.59
CA THR A 186 -9.53 -8.04 10.78
C THR A 186 -8.71 -8.27 9.52
N MET A 187 -8.85 -9.44 8.87
CA MET A 187 -8.22 -9.71 7.58
C MET A 187 -8.67 -8.73 6.50
N HIS A 188 -9.95 -8.41 6.45
CA HIS A 188 -10.51 -7.43 5.52
C HIS A 188 -9.94 -6.01 5.76
N SER A 189 -9.86 -5.57 7.02
CA SER A 189 -9.22 -4.30 7.39
C SER A 189 -7.72 -4.27 7.04
N GLY A 190 -7.03 -5.41 7.20
CA GLY A 190 -5.65 -5.59 6.74
C GLY A 190 -5.49 -5.36 5.24
N ILE A 191 -6.38 -5.94 4.42
CA ILE A 191 -6.40 -5.73 2.96
C ILE A 191 -6.63 -4.25 2.63
N CYS A 192 -7.58 -3.60 3.31
CA CYS A 192 -7.88 -2.18 3.11
C CYS A 192 -6.68 -1.28 3.44
N THR A 193 -5.90 -1.64 4.45
CA THR A 193 -4.69 -0.90 4.87
C THR A 193 -3.65 -0.84 3.75
N PHE A 194 -3.22 -2.00 3.22
CA PHE A 194 -2.12 -2.06 2.26
C PHE A 194 -2.54 -1.81 0.80
N CYS A 195 -3.82 -1.99 0.45
CA CYS A 195 -4.29 -1.90 -0.94
C CYS A 195 -3.96 -0.53 -1.56
N PHE A 196 -4.24 0.55 -0.85
CA PHE A 196 -3.95 1.90 -1.30
C PHE A 196 -2.44 2.16 -1.41
N ASP A 197 -1.65 1.70 -0.44
CA ASP A 197 -0.20 1.88 -0.43
C ASP A 197 0.48 1.17 -1.61
N ASN A 198 0.05 -0.07 -1.88
CA ASN A 198 0.50 -0.85 -3.04
C ASN A 198 0.14 -0.15 -4.35
N PHE A 199 -1.03 0.49 -4.43
CA PHE A 199 -1.42 1.25 -5.61
C PHE A 199 -0.55 2.47 -5.85
N VAL A 200 -0.38 3.33 -4.84
CA VAL A 200 0.48 4.51 -4.95
C VAL A 200 1.92 4.11 -5.29
N SER A 201 2.43 3.06 -4.65
CA SER A 201 3.77 2.51 -4.94
C SER A 201 3.88 2.02 -6.39
N THR A 202 2.92 1.24 -6.87
CA THR A 202 2.88 0.74 -8.26
C THR A 202 2.92 1.90 -9.26
N PHE A 203 2.09 2.92 -9.06
CA PHE A 203 2.05 4.10 -9.93
C PHE A 203 3.37 4.87 -9.93
N ASN A 204 3.98 5.06 -8.75
CA ASN A 204 5.28 5.73 -8.63
C ASN A 204 6.40 4.96 -9.32
N ILE A 205 6.42 3.63 -9.19
CA ILE A 205 7.40 2.76 -9.86
C ILE A 205 7.22 2.81 -11.37
N HIS A 206 5.97 2.79 -11.86
CA HIS A 206 5.71 2.96 -13.29
C HIS A 206 6.15 4.33 -13.80
N ALA A 207 5.85 5.40 -13.09
CA ALA A 207 6.31 6.74 -13.47
C ALA A 207 7.84 6.82 -13.52
N ALA A 208 8.53 6.25 -12.51
CA ALA A 208 9.99 6.17 -12.49
C ALA A 208 10.55 5.33 -13.65
N ALA A 209 9.91 4.21 -13.99
CA ALA A 209 10.29 3.38 -15.12
C ALA A 209 10.18 4.15 -16.44
N GLN A 210 9.08 4.90 -16.65
CA GLN A 210 8.91 5.73 -17.85
C GLN A 210 9.95 6.85 -17.93
N LEU A 211 10.32 7.46 -16.81
CA LEU A 211 11.39 8.47 -16.76
C LEU A 211 12.75 7.85 -17.12
N LYS A 212 13.02 6.64 -16.64
CA LYS A 212 14.27 5.92 -16.96
C LYS A 212 14.34 5.50 -18.43
N ILE A 213 13.23 5.03 -19.00
CA ILE A 213 13.12 4.72 -20.44
C ILE A 213 13.40 5.97 -21.27
N LEU A 214 12.82 7.11 -20.88
CA LEU A 214 13.04 8.37 -21.56
C LEU A 214 14.51 8.81 -21.48
N ALA A 215 15.14 8.71 -20.31
CA ALA A 215 16.55 9.03 -20.13
C ALA A 215 17.44 8.16 -21.03
N HIS A 216 17.16 6.85 -21.11
CA HIS A 216 17.88 5.94 -22.00
C HIS A 216 17.70 6.32 -23.47
N LYS A 217 16.50 6.73 -23.90
CA LYS A 217 16.27 7.21 -25.28
C LYS A 217 17.05 8.48 -25.59
N VAL A 218 17.19 9.40 -24.64
CA VAL A 218 18.02 10.61 -24.80
C VAL A 218 19.49 10.24 -24.98
N GLU A 219 19.99 9.33 -24.13
CA GLU A 219 21.37 8.85 -24.16
C GLU A 219 21.72 8.22 -25.53
N VAL A 220 20.87 7.31 -26.03
CA VAL A 220 21.06 6.69 -27.35
C VAL A 220 21.04 7.72 -28.50
N ILE A 221 20.18 8.74 -28.42
CA ILE A 221 20.15 9.81 -29.43
C ILE A 221 21.43 10.66 -29.35
N ALA A 222 21.89 10.99 -28.14
CA ALA A 222 23.09 11.77 -27.93
C ALA A 222 24.35 11.04 -28.45
N GLU A 223 24.46 9.74 -28.18
CA GLU A 223 25.56 8.90 -28.68
C GLU A 223 25.59 8.82 -30.21
N HIS A 224 24.42 8.66 -30.87
CA HIS A 224 24.34 8.70 -32.34
C HIS A 224 24.78 10.04 -32.91
N CYS A 225 24.34 11.16 -32.31
CA CYS A 225 24.75 12.49 -32.74
C CYS A 225 26.28 12.71 -32.60
N ILE A 226 26.88 12.23 -31.51
CA ILE A 226 28.32 12.37 -31.26
C ILE A 226 29.15 11.47 -32.21
N GLY A 227 28.69 10.23 -32.43
CA GLY A 227 29.34 9.29 -33.37
C GLY A 227 29.36 9.81 -34.80
N ASP A 228 28.24 10.36 -35.28
CA ASP A 228 28.15 10.96 -36.63
C ASP A 228 29.03 12.21 -36.79
N THR A 229 29.38 12.91 -35.69
CA THR A 229 30.27 14.08 -35.74
C THR A 229 31.75 13.68 -35.83
N MET A 230 32.11 12.48 -35.35
CA MET A 230 33.48 11.96 -35.36
C MET A 230 33.85 11.26 -36.67
N ASP A 231 32.87 10.68 -37.38
CA ASP A 231 33.05 9.92 -38.62
C ASP A 231 32.86 10.83 -39.85
N GLN A 232 33.70 11.87 -39.96
CA GLN A 232 33.64 12.87 -41.02
C GLN A 232 33.98 12.27 -42.40
N LYS A 233 33.00 11.66 -43.07
CA LYS A 233 33.04 11.34 -44.51
C LYS A 233 31.64 11.10 -45.09
N ARG A 234 30.90 12.18 -45.44
CA ARG A 234 30.10 12.39 -46.70
C ARG A 234 28.93 13.38 -46.56
N PRO A 235 28.43 13.98 -47.68
CA PRO A 235 27.68 15.24 -47.71
C PRO A 235 26.14 15.06 -47.59
N LEU A 236 25.67 14.51 -46.47
CA LEU A 236 24.24 14.44 -46.14
C LEU A 236 23.95 14.95 -44.70
N GLU A 237 24.74 15.90 -44.22
CA GLU A 237 24.66 16.44 -42.84
C GLU A 237 23.28 17.05 -42.51
N THR A 238 22.57 17.58 -43.51
CA THR A 238 21.30 18.28 -43.28
C THR A 238 20.16 17.33 -42.92
N ASP A 239 20.10 16.14 -43.53
CA ASP A 239 18.98 15.20 -43.32
C ASP A 239 19.12 14.43 -41.99
N VAL A 240 20.37 14.11 -41.61
CA VAL A 240 20.71 13.48 -40.32
C VAL A 240 20.47 14.46 -39.16
N ALA A 241 20.91 15.72 -39.28
CA ALA A 241 20.67 16.74 -38.27
C ALA A 241 19.17 17.05 -38.08
N VAL A 242 18.41 17.09 -39.18
CA VAL A 242 16.95 17.28 -39.13
C VAL A 242 16.25 16.07 -38.47
N LEU A 243 16.70 14.85 -38.75
CA LEU A 243 16.19 13.64 -38.11
C LEU A 243 16.51 13.60 -36.60
N ALA A 244 17.72 13.96 -36.21
CA ALA A 244 18.15 14.06 -34.82
C ALA A 244 17.34 15.13 -34.06
N PHE A 245 17.17 16.31 -34.66
CA PHE A 245 16.36 17.39 -34.08
C PHE A 245 14.89 16.98 -33.93
N LYS A 246 14.34 16.23 -34.90
CA LYS A 246 12.98 15.68 -34.82
C LYS A 246 12.85 14.66 -33.68
N LYS A 247 13.79 13.72 -33.55
CA LYS A 247 13.81 12.75 -32.44
C LYS A 247 13.95 13.42 -31.07
N LEU A 248 14.81 14.45 -30.96
CA LEU A 248 14.96 15.24 -29.74
C LEU A 248 13.67 15.99 -29.39
N ARG A 249 13.03 16.63 -30.38
CA ARG A 249 11.75 17.31 -30.20
C ARG A 249 10.66 16.37 -29.70
N ASP A 250 10.59 15.15 -30.24
CA ASP A 250 9.62 14.14 -29.80
C ASP A 250 9.94 13.64 -28.38
N CYS A 251 11.23 13.51 -28.04
CA CYS A 251 11.67 13.20 -26.68
C CYS A 251 11.27 14.29 -25.67
N VAL A 252 11.47 15.57 -26.02
CA VAL A 252 11.04 16.71 -25.17
C VAL A 252 9.53 16.72 -24.98
N LYS A 253 8.74 16.43 -26.02
CA LYS A 253 7.28 16.29 -25.89
C LYS A 253 6.89 15.15 -24.96
N GLN A 254 7.56 14.00 -25.07
CA GLN A 254 7.34 12.87 -24.17
C GLN A 254 7.71 13.22 -22.72
N HIS A 255 8.82 13.95 -22.52
CA HIS A 255 9.24 14.42 -21.20
C HIS A 255 8.19 15.33 -20.55
N LEU A 256 7.72 16.34 -21.28
CA LEU A 256 6.70 17.27 -20.80
C LEU A 256 5.39 16.55 -20.46
N THR A 257 5.00 15.59 -21.29
CA THR A 257 3.82 14.76 -21.06
C THR A 257 3.96 13.95 -19.77
N LEU A 258 5.14 13.36 -19.53
CA LEU A 258 5.42 12.58 -18.34
C LEU A 258 5.52 13.45 -17.07
N ILE A 259 6.10 14.66 -17.16
CA ILE A 259 6.08 15.62 -16.06
C ILE A 259 4.65 16.01 -15.69
N CYS A 260 3.79 16.26 -16.68
CA CYS A 260 2.38 16.56 -16.44
C CYS A 260 1.68 15.40 -15.72
N TYR A 261 1.93 14.16 -16.17
CA TYR A 261 1.42 12.95 -15.54
C TYR A 261 1.87 12.81 -14.08
N VAL A 262 3.17 12.96 -13.80
CA VAL A 262 3.73 12.91 -12.43
C VAL A 262 3.15 14.02 -11.55
N ARG A 263 2.98 15.23 -12.08
CA ARG A 263 2.38 16.35 -11.35
C ARG A 263 0.93 16.07 -10.97
N ASN A 264 0.16 15.47 -11.86
CA ASN A 264 -1.22 15.07 -11.57
C ASN A 264 -1.28 13.96 -10.51
N MET A 265 -0.41 12.96 -10.61
CA MET A 265 -0.25 11.95 -9.55
C MET A 265 0.11 12.57 -8.20
N GLN A 266 1.10 13.46 -8.18
CA GLN A 266 1.53 14.14 -6.96
C GLN A 266 0.39 14.95 -6.33
N ARG A 267 -0.41 15.67 -7.13
CA ARG A 267 -1.55 16.45 -6.62
C ARG A 267 -2.58 15.57 -5.92
N VAL A 268 -2.82 14.37 -6.42
CA VAL A 268 -3.78 13.42 -5.85
C VAL A 268 -3.19 12.71 -4.63
N PHE A 269 -1.97 12.19 -4.73
CA PHE A 269 -1.40 11.34 -3.69
C PHE A 269 -0.72 12.12 -2.56
N ALA A 270 -0.24 13.34 -2.78
CA ALA A 270 0.52 14.09 -1.77
C ALA A 270 -0.29 14.37 -0.50
N ILE A 271 -1.55 14.80 -0.63
CA ILE A 271 -2.39 15.10 0.54
C ILE A 271 -2.69 13.83 1.34
N ILE A 272 -2.91 12.71 0.65
CA ILE A 272 -3.22 11.42 1.26
C ILE A 272 -2.00 10.86 1.99
N LEU A 273 -0.84 10.91 1.33
CA LEU A 273 0.44 10.49 1.91
C LEU A 273 0.83 11.37 3.11
N LEU A 274 0.59 12.69 3.04
CA LEU A 274 0.84 13.59 4.15
C LEU A 274 -0.04 13.23 5.37
N GLY A 275 -1.34 13.03 5.16
CA GLY A 275 -2.24 12.59 6.23
C GLY A 275 -1.83 11.23 6.82
N GLN A 276 -1.42 10.29 5.97
CA GLN A 276 -0.88 9.00 6.39
C GLN A 276 0.40 9.13 7.23
N LEU A 277 1.35 9.98 6.83
CA LEU A 277 2.59 10.22 7.58
C LEU A 277 2.32 10.83 8.95
N LEU A 278 1.40 11.80 9.04
CA LEU A 278 1.02 12.44 10.30
C LEU A 278 0.32 11.47 11.25
N LEU A 279 -0.59 10.62 10.75
CA LEU A 279 -1.25 9.63 11.59
C LEU A 279 -0.30 8.50 12.00
N SER A 280 0.58 8.09 11.09
CA SER A 280 1.59 7.06 11.38
C SER A 280 2.58 7.52 12.45
N SER A 281 2.97 8.80 12.49
CA SER A 281 3.86 9.30 13.54
C SER A 281 3.22 9.21 14.92
N VAL A 282 1.94 9.57 15.05
CA VAL A 282 1.17 9.44 16.29
C VAL A 282 1.08 7.97 16.73
N VAL A 283 0.75 7.08 15.79
CA VAL A 283 0.69 5.62 16.03
C VAL A 283 2.05 5.07 16.48
N ILE A 284 3.14 5.48 15.84
CA ILE A 284 4.50 5.08 16.23
C ILE A 284 4.86 5.60 17.62
N CYS A 285 4.45 6.82 17.99
CA CYS A 285 4.68 7.36 19.32
C CYS A 285 3.96 6.56 20.41
N PHE A 286 2.65 6.29 20.24
CA PHE A 286 1.90 5.48 21.21
C PHE A 286 2.40 4.04 21.27
N GLY A 287 2.73 3.48 20.12
CA GLY A 287 3.31 2.16 20.04
C GLY A 287 4.68 2.05 20.70
N GLY A 288 5.55 3.05 20.50
CA GLY A 288 6.85 3.13 21.16
C GLY A 288 6.72 3.27 22.69
N PHE A 289 5.74 4.04 23.15
CA PHE A 289 5.41 4.11 24.57
C PHE A 289 5.01 2.74 25.14
N GLN A 290 4.12 2.00 24.48
CA GLN A 290 3.73 0.64 24.90
C GLN A 290 4.90 -0.32 24.91
N PHE A 291 5.78 -0.23 23.91
CA PHE A 291 6.99 -1.04 23.85
C PHE A 291 7.89 -0.78 25.07
N LEU A 292 8.14 0.48 25.41
CA LEU A 292 8.97 0.86 26.54
C LEU A 292 8.37 0.44 27.88
N VAL A 293 7.07 0.64 28.08
CA VAL A 293 6.36 0.21 29.29
C VAL A 293 6.40 -1.32 29.44
N SER A 294 6.20 -2.05 28.34
CA SER A 294 6.27 -3.50 28.34
C SER A 294 7.70 -4.01 28.60
N PHE A 295 8.72 -3.28 28.13
CA PHE A 295 10.14 -3.60 28.35
C PHE A 295 10.60 -3.32 29.78
N GLY A 296 10.11 -2.24 30.41
CA GLY A 296 10.52 -1.83 31.75
C GLY A 296 9.97 -2.72 32.88
N ILE A 297 8.93 -3.51 32.63
CA ILE A 297 8.17 -4.23 33.67
C ILE A 297 8.39 -5.76 33.65
N LEU A 298 8.89 -6.37 32.56
CA LEU A 298 8.91 -7.84 32.39
C LEU A 298 10.30 -8.46 32.15
N SER A 299 10.62 -9.53 32.88
CA SER A 299 11.86 -10.31 32.82
C SER A 299 12.08 -11.05 31.47
N PRO A 300 13.34 -11.39 31.11
CA PRO A 300 13.75 -11.74 29.74
C PRO A 300 13.01 -12.89 29.01
N PRO A 301 12.48 -13.96 29.66
CA PRO A 301 11.78 -15.01 28.91
C PRO A 301 10.35 -14.64 28.50
N TYR A 302 9.71 -13.68 29.18
CA TYR A 302 8.37 -13.18 28.84
C TYR A 302 8.41 -12.09 27.75
N PHE A 303 9.59 -11.48 27.57
CA PHE A 303 9.85 -10.41 26.62
C PHE A 303 9.82 -10.87 25.15
N THR A 304 10.43 -12.01 24.83
CA THR A 304 10.45 -12.56 23.45
C THR A 304 9.07 -12.97 22.96
N PHE A 305 8.24 -13.51 23.84
CA PHE A 305 6.87 -13.91 23.51
C PHE A 305 5.91 -12.74 23.42
N ARG A 306 6.03 -11.67 24.22
CA ARG A 306 5.11 -10.52 24.10
C ARG A 306 5.53 -9.51 23.03
N CYS A 307 6.83 -9.39 22.76
CA CYS A 307 7.35 -8.54 21.69
C CYS A 307 7.04 -9.04 20.28
N ALA A 308 6.92 -10.36 20.08
CA ALA A 308 6.59 -10.94 18.78
C ALA A 308 5.12 -10.72 18.36
N TYR A 309 4.22 -10.45 19.32
CA TYR A 309 2.76 -10.46 19.08
C TYR A 309 2.08 -9.09 19.22
N SER A 310 2.80 -8.04 19.64
CA SER A 310 2.24 -6.68 19.61
C SER A 310 2.15 -6.19 18.14
N PRO A 311 0.98 -5.70 17.68
CA PRO A 311 0.78 -5.22 16.31
C PRO A 311 1.72 -4.06 15.95
N VAL A 312 2.12 -3.27 16.95
CA VAL A 312 3.09 -2.18 16.81
C VAL A 312 4.50 -2.71 16.53
N ASN A 313 4.92 -3.75 17.25
CA ASN A 313 6.28 -4.30 17.10
C ASN A 313 6.47 -5.04 15.78
N SER A 314 5.40 -5.57 15.20
CA SER A 314 5.43 -6.19 13.86
C SER A 314 5.79 -5.19 12.76
N ILE A 315 5.57 -3.88 12.98
CA ILE A 315 5.93 -2.78 12.05
C ILE A 315 7.34 -2.26 12.35
N ILE A 316 7.73 -2.13 13.62
CA ILE A 316 9.01 -1.55 14.04
C ILE A 316 10.20 -2.51 13.81
N PHE A 317 10.02 -3.81 14.08
CA PHE A 317 11.07 -4.82 13.97
C PHE A 317 11.65 -4.98 12.54
N PRO A 318 10.84 -5.03 11.46
CA PRO A 318 11.37 -5.06 10.10
C PRO A 318 12.01 -3.73 9.67
N LEU A 319 11.54 -2.58 10.18
CA LEU A 319 12.13 -1.27 9.89
C LEU A 319 13.54 -1.14 10.47
N GLN A 320 13.77 -1.63 11.69
CA GLN A 320 15.10 -1.68 12.31
C GLN A 320 16.03 -2.65 11.57
N ARG A 321 15.51 -3.79 11.08
CA ARG A 321 16.31 -4.75 10.30
C ARG A 321 16.72 -4.19 8.94
N PHE A 322 15.85 -3.42 8.28
CA PHE A 322 16.17 -2.70 7.04
C PHE A 322 17.21 -1.57 7.24
N LEU A 323 17.14 -0.83 8.36
CA LEU A 323 18.13 0.19 8.69
C LEU A 323 19.50 -0.41 9.03
N LYS A 324 19.54 -1.59 9.66
CA LYS A 324 20.80 -2.28 10.00
C LYS A 324 21.51 -2.87 8.79
N VAL A 325 20.77 -3.29 7.75
CA VAL A 325 21.34 -3.79 6.49
C VAL A 325 21.97 -2.69 5.63
N LYS A 326 21.63 -1.41 5.88
CA LYS A 326 22.25 -0.27 5.18
C LYS A 326 23.46 0.32 5.91
N SER A 327 23.81 -0.21 7.08
CA SER A 327 24.91 0.25 7.93
C SER A 327 26.09 -0.73 8.00
N ASN A 328 26.08 -1.81 7.21
CA ASN A 328 27.21 -2.73 7.04
C ASN A 328 27.65 -2.78 5.58
#